data_AF-A0AA51I6W9-F1
#
_entry.id   AF-A0AA51I6W9-F1
#
_cell.length_a   1.000
_cell.length_b   1.000
_cell.length_c   1.000
_cell.angle_alpha   90.00
_cell.angle_beta   90.00
_cell.angle_gamma   90.00
#
_symmetry.space_group_name_H-M   'P 1'
#
loop_
_entity.id
_entity.type
_entity.pdbx_description
1 polymer ?
#
loop_
_entity_poly.entity_id
_entity_poly.type
_entity_poly.pdbx_seq_one_letter_code
_entity_poly.pdbx_strand_id
1 'polypeptide(L)' 'EHMLGWNVPEEYQYFVHDHWRAYPAVSKWWHYGLAFIYT' A
#
# COMPACT_ATOMS: atom_id res chain seq x y z
N GLU A 1 2.36 -3.96 -11.89
CA GLU A 1 2.14 -3.95 -10.43
C GLU A 1 2.65 -2.62 -9.89
N HIS A 2 1.89 -1.95 -9.02
CA HIS A 2 2.28 -0.65 -8.49
C HIS A 2 3.23 -0.83 -7.30
N MET A 3 4.18 0.08 -7.13
CA MET A 3 5.02 0.13 -5.94
C MET A 3 4.24 0.79 -4.79
N LEU A 4 4.44 0.31 -3.57
CA LEU A 4 3.89 0.91 -2.36
C LEU A 4 4.42 2.34 -2.21
N GLY A 5 3.63 3.23 -1.63
CA GLY A 5 4.03 4.61 -1.37
C GLY A 5 4.00 5.53 -2.58
N TRP A 6 4.00 5.01 -3.80
CA TRP A 6 3.80 5.78 -5.04
C TRP A 6 2.32 5.95 -5.41
N ASN A 7 1.44 5.37 -4.61
CA ASN A 7 -0.01 5.36 -4.77
C ASN A 7 -0.71 6.53 -4.06
N VAL A 8 0.03 7.53 -3.58
CA VAL A 8 -0.47 8.75 -2.95
C VAL A 8 -0.04 9.99 -3.74
N PRO A 9 -0.84 11.07 -3.74
CA PRO A 9 -0.50 12.34 -4.37
C PRO A 9 0.85 12.89 -3.92
N GLU A 10 1.52 13.65 -4.80
CA GLU A 10 2.89 14.15 -4.56
C GLU A 10 2.97 15.00 -3.28
N GLU A 11 1.94 15.79 -3.01
CA GLU A 11 1.83 16.62 -1.81
C GLU A 11 1.79 15.80 -0.50
N TYR A 12 1.49 14.51 -0.56
CA TYR A 12 1.41 13.62 0.59
C TYR A 12 2.54 12.59 0.63
N GLN A 13 3.48 12.66 -0.30
CA GLN A 13 4.59 11.70 -0.39
C GLN A 13 5.44 11.69 0.89
N TYR A 14 5.56 12.82 1.58
CA TYR A 14 6.34 12.94 2.82
C TYR A 14 5.81 12.08 3.98
N PHE A 15 4.55 11.62 3.92
CA PHE A 15 4.00 10.70 4.93
C PHE A 15 4.54 9.29 4.82
N VAL A 16 5.03 8.90 3.64
CA VAL A 16 5.57 7.57 3.40
C VAL A 16 7.09 7.65 3.46
N HIS A 17 7.67 6.96 4.43
CA HIS A 17 9.12 6.85 4.54
C HIS A 17 9.69 6.15 3.29
N ASP A 18 10.80 6.66 2.76
CA ASP A 18 11.45 6.15 1.54
C ASP A 18 11.72 4.64 1.56
N HIS A 19 11.98 4.05 2.74
CA HIS A 19 12.14 2.60 2.93
C HIS A 19 10.94 1.81 2.37
N TRP A 20 9.72 2.29 2.62
CA TRP A 20 8.49 1.61 2.22
C TRP A 20 8.20 1.74 0.73
N ARG A 21 8.82 2.70 0.03
CA ARG A 21 8.62 2.90 -1.42
C ARG A 21 9.28 1.85 -2.30
N ALA A 22 10.16 1.02 -1.73
CA ALA A 22 10.85 -0.07 -2.42
C ALA A 22 10.06 -1.39 -2.44
N TYR A 23 8.88 -1.45 -1.81
CA TYR A 23 8.07 -2.65 -1.74
C TYR A 23 6.94 -2.65 -2.77
N PRO A 24 6.51 -3.82 -3.29
CA PRO A 24 5.32 -3.90 -4.13
C PRO A 24 4.07 -3.54 -3.34
N ALA A 25 3.12 -2.86 -3.98
CA ALA A 25 1.83 -2.58 -3.38
C ALA A 25 1.06 -3.89 -3.14
N VAL A 26 0.49 -4.02 -1.94
CA VAL A 26 -0.30 -5.19 -1.56
C VAL A 26 -1.51 -5.31 -2.48
N SER A 27 -1.73 -6.52 -2.99
CA SER A 27 -2.89 -6.82 -3.83
C SER A 27 -4.21 -6.57 -3.08
N LYS A 28 -5.22 -6.06 -3.79
CA LYS A 28 -6.59 -5.89 -3.24
C LYS A 28 -7.19 -7.19 -2.70
N TRP A 29 -6.77 -8.34 -3.21
CA TRP A 29 -7.26 -9.65 -2.74
C TRP A 29 -6.91 -9.94 -1.29
N TRP A 30 -5.77 -9.44 -0.80
CA TRP A 30 -5.40 -9.56 0.61
C TRP A 30 -6.37 -8.80 1.53
N HIS A 31 -6.92 -7.67 1.07
CA HIS A 31 -7.89 -6.91 1.85
C HIS A 31 -9.21 -7.69 1.98
N TYR A 32 -9.67 -8.34 0.91
CA TYR A 32 -10.86 -9.21 0.98
C TYR A 32 -10.63 -10.45 1.85
N GLY A 33 -9.46 -11.08 1.77
CA GLY A 33 -9.12 -12.22 2.61
C GLY A 33 -9.06 -11.87 4.09
N LEU A 34 -8.43 -10.74 4.45
CA LEU A 34 -8.38 -10.26 5.83
C LEU A 34 -9.78 -9.89 6.34
N ALA A 35 -10.59 -9.21 5.54
CA ALA A 35 -11.96 -8.87 5.91
C ALA A 35 -12.78 -10.11 6.29
N PHE A 36 -12.61 -11.22 5.58
CA PHE A 36 -13.30 -12.48 5.88
C PHE A 36 -12.86 -13.15 7.19
N ILE A 37 -11.60 -12.95 7.61
CA ILE A 37 -11.07 -13.54 8.86
C ILE A 37 -11.47 -12.70 10.08
N TYR A 38 -11.62 -11.38 9.91
CA TYR A 38 -11.90 -10.43 10.98
C TYR A 38 -13.38 -9.98 11.06
N THR A 39 -14.28 -10.60 10.29
CA THR A 39 -15.75 -10.50 10.48
C THR A 39 -16.22 -11.48 11.53
#